data_AF-A0A2C6LHB5-F1
#
_entry.id   AF-A0A2C6LHB5-F1
#
_cell.length_a   1.000
_cell.length_b   1.000
_cell.length_c   1.000
_cell.angle_alpha   90.00
_cell.angle_beta   90.00
_cell.angle_gamma   90.00
#
_symmetry.space_group_name_H-M   'P 1'
#
loop_
_entity.id
_entity.type
_entity.pdbx_description
1 polymer ?
#
loop_
_entity_poly.entity_id
_entity_poly.type
_entity_poly.pdbx_seq_one_letter_code
_entity_poly.pdbx_strand_id
1 'polypeptide(L)'
;MALIQYASNLDNTWVLCRERAQQAGRLLADAISDTQAVGQRPVTLVGYSMGARVIFYCLQTLWKRRKLHVVCDCVLIGLPASLNTKQWTAARDVVSRRLVNVYSRSDWLLAFLYRWMEWGVQVAGLSPVRSVGGVENYDVTGLVKSHAQYPEKMNDILAFIGFDA
;
A
#
# COMPACT_ATOMS: atom_id res chain seq x y z
N MET A 1 -17.87 25.04 15.35
CA MET A 1 -17.22 25.53 14.12
C MET A 1 -15.82 24.96 13.92
N ALA A 2 -14.91 24.99 14.91
CA ALA A 2 -13.52 24.54 14.74
C ALA A 2 -13.35 23.06 14.32
N LEU A 3 -14.14 22.13 14.87
CA LEU A 3 -14.07 20.70 14.51
C LEU A 3 -14.46 20.42 13.06
N ILE A 4 -15.51 21.09 12.57
CA ILE A 4 -15.98 20.96 11.18
C ILE A 4 -14.92 21.50 10.22
N GLN A 5 -14.30 22.64 10.54
CA GLN A 5 -13.26 23.25 9.72
C GLN A 5 -11.95 22.42 9.70
N TYR A 6 -11.58 21.83 10.83
CA TYR A 6 -10.43 20.92 10.90
C TYR A 6 -10.68 19.64 10.09
N ALA A 7 -11.86 19.03 10.23
CA ALA A 7 -12.26 17.86 9.45
C ALA A 7 -12.25 18.16 7.94
N SER A 8 -12.82 19.29 7.50
CA SER A 8 -12.82 19.67 6.08
C SER A 8 -11.41 19.89 5.50
N ASN A 9 -10.48 20.42 6.31
CA ASN A 9 -9.09 20.61 5.88
C ASN A 9 -8.36 19.28 5.73
N LEU A 10 -8.60 18.34 6.66
CA LEU A 10 -8.08 16.98 6.55
C LEU A 10 -8.65 16.26 5.33
N ASP A 11 -9.95 16.44 5.04
CA ASP A 11 -10.60 15.84 3.89
C ASP A 11 -9.96 16.29 2.58
N ASN A 12 -9.79 17.60 2.39
CA ASN A 12 -9.12 18.17 1.22
C ASN A 12 -7.67 17.69 1.10
N THR A 13 -6.93 17.66 2.20
CA THR A 13 -5.52 17.22 2.22
C THR A 13 -5.41 15.75 1.82
N TRP A 14 -6.29 14.90 2.35
CA TRP A 14 -6.30 13.48 2.04
C TRP A 14 -6.60 13.22 0.55
N VAL A 15 -7.62 13.89 0.00
CA VAL A 15 -7.96 13.77 -1.43
C VAL A 15 -6.77 14.18 -2.28
N LEU A 16 -6.13 15.32 -1.97
CA LEU A 16 -4.94 15.78 -2.67
C LEU A 16 -3.79 14.76 -2.56
N CYS A 17 -3.50 14.24 -1.37
CA CYS A 17 -2.48 13.22 -1.17
C CYS A 17 -2.78 11.95 -2.00
N ARG A 18 -4.04 11.52 -2.09
CA ARG A 18 -4.45 10.38 -2.91
C ARG A 18 -4.22 10.63 -4.40
N GLU A 19 -4.57 11.81 -4.90
CA GLU A 19 -4.35 12.19 -6.29
C GLU A 19 -2.85 12.24 -6.63
N ARG A 20 -2.04 12.84 -5.75
CA ARG A 20 -0.58 12.87 -5.91
C ARG A 20 0.02 11.46 -5.86
N ALA A 21 -0.46 10.61 -4.97
CA ALA A 21 -0.01 9.22 -4.91
C ALA A 21 -0.37 8.45 -6.19
N GLN A 22 -1.52 8.74 -6.80
CA GLN A 22 -1.90 8.16 -8.08
C GLN A 22 -0.98 8.64 -9.22
N GLN A 23 -0.66 9.93 -9.28
CA GLN A 23 0.29 10.48 -10.27
C GLN A 23 1.68 9.85 -10.10
N ALA A 24 2.20 9.84 -8.88
CA ALA A 24 3.49 9.23 -8.56
C ALA A 24 3.51 7.73 -8.88
N GLY A 25 2.42 7.01 -8.63
CA GLY A 25 2.31 5.59 -8.99
C GLY A 25 2.38 5.34 -10.49
N ARG A 26 1.82 6.24 -11.32
CA ARG A 26 1.96 6.17 -12.78
C ARG A 26 3.40 6.41 -13.23
N LEU A 27 4.06 7.42 -12.67
CA LEU A 27 5.46 7.73 -12.96
C LEU A 27 6.40 6.59 -12.52
N LEU A 28 6.13 5.98 -11.37
CA LEU A 28 6.87 4.79 -10.92
C LEU A 28 6.66 3.62 -11.89
N ALA A 29 5.44 3.41 -12.40
CA ALA A 29 5.17 2.40 -13.41
C ALA A 29 5.87 2.69 -14.75
N ASP A 30 5.98 3.96 -15.15
CA ASP A 30 6.78 4.39 -16.31
C ASP A 30 8.25 4.03 -16.10
N ALA A 31 8.82 4.40 -14.95
CA ALA A 31 10.21 4.11 -14.61
C ALA A 31 10.50 2.60 -14.58
N ILE A 32 9.63 1.78 -13.97
CA ILE A 32 9.78 0.32 -13.94
C ILE A 32 9.64 -0.32 -15.32
N SER A 33 8.78 0.24 -16.18
CA SER A 33 8.58 -0.27 -17.53
C SER A 33 9.73 0.07 -18.47
N ASP A 34 10.52 1.09 -18.13
CA ASP A 34 11.68 1.51 -18.90
C ASP A 34 12.88 0.59 -18.63
N THR A 35 13.06 -0.36 -19.54
CA THR A 35 14.18 -1.31 -19.53
C THR A 35 15.55 -0.63 -19.64
N GLN A 36 15.63 0.61 -20.14
CA GLN A 36 16.90 1.36 -20.15
C GLN A 36 17.21 1.96 -18.77
N ALA A 37 16.18 2.33 -18.01
CA ALA A 37 16.33 2.90 -16.67
C ALA A 37 16.63 1.83 -15.59
N VAL A 38 15.96 0.67 -15.65
CA VAL A 38 16.06 -0.37 -14.62
C VAL A 38 17.02 -1.51 -15.01
N GLY A 39 17.27 -1.69 -16.31
CA GLY A 39 17.99 -2.85 -16.84
C GLY A 39 17.20 -4.14 -16.63
N GLN A 40 17.92 -5.25 -16.44
CA GLN A 40 17.37 -6.60 -16.18
C GLN A 40 17.35 -6.94 -14.68
N ARG A 41 17.40 -5.95 -13.79
CA ARG A 41 17.51 -6.17 -12.34
C ARG A 41 16.15 -6.51 -11.73
N PRO A 42 16.08 -7.45 -10.78
CA PRO A 42 14.84 -7.70 -10.05
C PRO A 42 14.42 -6.45 -9.26
N VAL A 43 13.19 -5.99 -9.45
CA VAL A 43 12.64 -4.82 -8.75
C VAL A 43 11.91 -5.27 -7.49
N THR A 44 12.32 -4.73 -6.35
CA THR A 44 11.62 -4.92 -5.07
C THR A 44 11.02 -3.59 -4.63
N LEU A 45 9.75 -3.60 -4.24
CA LEU A 45 9.02 -2.42 -3.79
C LEU A 45 8.60 -2.56 -2.34
N VAL A 46 9.03 -1.64 -1.49
CA VAL A 46 8.61 -1.56 -0.08
C VAL A 46 8.05 -0.18 0.17
N GLY A 47 6.85 -0.10 0.74
CA GLY A 47 6.26 1.18 1.09
C GLY A 47 5.31 1.06 2.26
N TYR A 48 5.21 2.15 3.01
CA TYR A 48 4.25 2.30 4.10
C TYR A 48 3.28 3.44 3.81
N SER A 49 2.07 3.37 4.37
CA SER A 49 1.10 4.46 4.30
C SER A 49 0.84 4.93 2.85
N MET A 50 0.95 6.22 2.58
CA MET A 50 0.83 6.80 1.24
C MET A 50 1.88 6.26 0.26
N GLY A 51 3.07 5.89 0.71
CA GLY A 51 4.08 5.22 -0.12
C GLY A 51 3.62 3.83 -0.56
N ALA A 52 2.98 3.06 0.33
CA ALA A 52 2.32 1.81 -0.05
C ALA A 52 1.22 2.06 -1.10
N ARG A 53 0.49 3.17 -0.98
CA ARG A 53 -0.56 3.54 -1.94
C ARG A 53 0.01 3.90 -3.31
N VAL A 54 1.14 4.60 -3.36
CA VAL A 54 1.90 4.88 -4.60
C VAL A 54 2.25 3.57 -5.29
N ILE A 55 2.82 2.61 -4.56
CA ILE A 55 3.17 1.29 -5.09
C ILE A 55 1.92 0.56 -5.59
N PHE A 56 0.83 0.57 -4.83
CA PHE A 56 -0.41 -0.09 -5.22
C PHE A 56 -0.99 0.48 -6.53
N TYR A 57 -0.96 1.80 -6.72
CA TYR A 57 -1.34 2.44 -7.99
C TYR A 57 -0.36 2.12 -9.13
N CYS A 58 0.93 2.01 -8.83
CA CYS A 58 1.94 1.56 -9.78
C CYS A 58 1.62 0.16 -10.31
N LEU A 59 1.37 -0.81 -9.41
CA LEU A 59 1.01 -2.19 -9.79
C LEU A 59 -0.25 -2.22 -10.67
N GLN A 60 -1.29 -1.46 -10.31
CA GLN A 60 -2.50 -1.35 -11.15
C GLN A 60 -2.21 -0.78 -12.53
N THR A 61 -1.28 0.18 -12.62
CA THR A 61 -0.89 0.80 -13.90
C THR A 61 -0.09 -0.17 -14.77
N LEU A 62 0.85 -0.91 -14.18
CA LEU A 62 1.62 -1.96 -14.86
C LEU A 62 0.69 -3.06 -15.38
N TRP A 63 -0.27 -3.51 -14.57
CA TRP A 63 -1.25 -4.52 -14.98
C TRP A 63 -2.09 -4.06 -16.18
N LYS A 64 -2.61 -2.82 -16.15
CA LYS A 64 -3.36 -2.24 -17.28
C LYS A 64 -2.54 -2.17 -18.57
N ARG A 65 -1.23 -2.00 -18.46
CA ARG A 65 -0.28 -2.00 -19.58
C ARG A 65 0.21 -3.39 -19.97
N ARG A 66 -0.35 -4.45 -19.38
CA ARG A 66 0.04 -5.85 -19.59
C ARG A 66 1.52 -6.13 -19.27
N LYS A 67 2.12 -5.33 -18.37
CA LYS A 67 3.45 -5.56 -17.83
C LYS A 67 3.32 -6.45 -16.58
N LEU A 68 3.27 -7.75 -16.81
CA LEU A 68 3.12 -8.76 -15.77
C LEU A 68 4.48 -9.27 -15.32
N HIS A 69 4.57 -9.77 -14.09
CA HIS A 69 5.79 -10.38 -13.54
C HIS A 69 7.05 -9.48 -13.58
N VAL A 70 6.87 -8.15 -13.61
CA VAL A 70 7.96 -7.17 -13.67
C VAL A 70 8.46 -6.74 -12.30
N VAL A 71 7.64 -6.91 -11.25
CA VAL A 71 8.05 -6.67 -9.87
C VAL A 71 8.35 -8.01 -9.23
N CYS A 72 9.52 -8.16 -8.63
CA CYS A 72 9.95 -9.40 -7.99
C CYS A 72 9.18 -9.60 -6.67
N ASP A 73 9.39 -8.70 -5.71
CA ASP A 73 8.77 -8.73 -4.38
C ASP A 73 8.14 -7.37 -4.07
N CYS A 74 7.01 -7.38 -3.35
CA CYS A 74 6.27 -6.18 -2.98
C CYS A 74 5.77 -6.27 -1.54
N VAL A 75 6.11 -5.28 -0.72
CA VAL A 75 5.68 -5.17 0.69
C VAL A 75 4.91 -3.88 0.89
N LEU A 76 3.63 -4.02 1.26
CA LEU A 76 2.69 -2.93 1.48
C LEU A 76 2.34 -2.86 2.97
N ILE A 77 2.77 -1.79 3.64
CA ILE A 77 2.63 -1.63 5.09
C ILE A 77 1.58 -0.55 5.40
N GLY A 78 0.58 -0.89 6.20
CA GLY A 78 -0.47 0.05 6.61
C GLY A 78 -1.18 0.68 5.41
N LEU A 79 -1.41 -0.09 4.35
CA LEU A 79 -1.90 0.41 3.06
C LEU A 79 -3.30 1.06 3.19
N PRO A 80 -3.44 2.37 2.91
CA PRO A 80 -4.74 2.98 2.77
C PRO A 80 -5.32 2.64 1.38
N ALA A 81 -5.89 1.46 1.21
CA ALA A 81 -6.62 1.09 0.00
C ALA A 81 -7.70 0.06 0.33
N SER A 82 -8.74 -0.03 -0.50
CA SER A 82 -9.82 -0.98 -0.28
C SER A 82 -9.35 -2.42 -0.52
N LEU A 83 -10.04 -3.38 0.10
CA LEU A 83 -9.85 -4.82 -0.13
C LEU A 83 -10.47 -5.32 -1.45
N ASN A 84 -10.59 -4.45 -2.47
CA ASN A 84 -11.25 -4.81 -3.73
C ASN A 84 -10.50 -5.95 -4.43
N THR A 85 -11.17 -7.10 -4.58
CA THR A 85 -10.58 -8.32 -5.15
C THR A 85 -9.93 -8.08 -6.51
N LYS A 86 -10.59 -7.33 -7.42
CA LYS A 86 -10.05 -7.08 -8.77
C LYS A 86 -8.73 -6.31 -8.73
N GLN A 87 -8.60 -5.34 -7.83
CA GLN A 87 -7.38 -4.54 -7.68
C GLN A 87 -6.23 -5.39 -7.11
N TRP A 88 -6.53 -6.24 -6.12
CA TRP A 88 -5.54 -7.14 -5.54
C TRP A 88 -5.13 -8.28 -6.47
N THR A 89 -6.06 -8.82 -7.27
CA THR A 89 -5.73 -9.79 -8.33
C THR A 89 -4.82 -9.14 -9.37
N ALA A 90 -5.13 -7.91 -9.81
CA ALA A 90 -4.26 -7.18 -10.73
C ALA A 90 -2.86 -6.93 -10.15
N ALA A 91 -2.77 -6.57 -8.87
CA ALA A 91 -1.49 -6.43 -8.18
C ALA A 91 -0.73 -7.76 -8.09
N ARG A 92 -1.44 -8.86 -7.84
CA ARG A 92 -0.87 -10.21 -7.74
C ARG A 92 -0.29 -10.70 -9.06
N ASP A 93 -0.94 -10.41 -10.19
CA ASP A 93 -0.42 -10.79 -11.52
C ASP A 93 0.87 -10.06 -11.90
N VAL A 94 1.08 -8.84 -11.38
CA VAL A 94 2.28 -8.02 -11.68
C VAL A 94 3.48 -8.44 -10.85
N VAL A 95 3.25 -8.91 -9.63
CA VAL A 95 4.31 -9.36 -8.73
C VAL A 95 4.62 -10.83 -9.00
N SER A 96 5.90 -11.20 -9.09
CA SER A 96 6.33 -12.57 -9.42
C SER A 96 6.47 -13.46 -8.19
N ARG A 97 6.97 -12.91 -7.09
CA ARG A 97 7.21 -13.64 -5.83
C ARG A 97 6.26 -13.15 -4.74
N ARG A 98 6.76 -12.51 -3.69
CA ARG A 98 5.96 -12.20 -2.49
C ARG A 98 5.18 -10.91 -2.69
N LEU A 99 3.87 -10.96 -2.49
CA LEU A 99 3.02 -9.77 -2.33
C LEU A 99 2.54 -9.79 -0.89
N VAL A 100 3.11 -8.92 -0.08
CA VAL A 100 2.92 -8.89 1.37
C VAL A 100 2.06 -7.70 1.74
N ASN A 101 0.97 -7.97 2.46
CA ASN A 101 0.15 -6.97 3.14
C ASN A 101 0.44 -7.01 4.64
N VAL A 102 1.02 -5.94 5.15
CA VAL A 102 1.26 -5.76 6.59
C VAL A 102 0.20 -4.80 7.12
N TYR A 103 -0.56 -5.24 8.12
CA TYR A 103 -1.69 -4.49 8.66
C TYR A 103 -1.63 -4.39 10.18
N SER A 104 -2.20 -3.32 10.74
CA SER A 104 -2.38 -3.15 12.18
C SER A 104 -3.83 -2.80 12.46
N ARG A 105 -4.50 -3.61 13.29
CA ARG A 105 -5.89 -3.39 13.69
C ARG A 105 -6.04 -2.21 14.65
N SER A 106 -4.96 -1.81 15.31
CA SER A 106 -4.92 -0.68 16.26
C SER A 106 -4.53 0.64 15.61
N ASP A 107 -4.34 0.69 14.29
CA ASP A 107 -4.00 1.93 13.59
C ASP A 107 -5.17 2.92 13.63
N TRP A 108 -5.15 3.78 14.65
CA TRP A 108 -6.24 4.71 14.92
C TRP A 108 -6.38 5.79 13.85
N LEU A 109 -5.29 6.25 13.24
CA LEU A 109 -5.34 7.26 12.19
C LEU A 109 -6.02 6.70 10.95
N LEU A 110 -5.62 5.50 10.53
CA LEU A 110 -6.19 4.87 9.36
C LEU A 110 -7.66 4.49 9.60
N ALA A 111 -7.98 3.99 10.80
CA ALA A 111 -9.35 3.71 11.21
C ALA A 111 -10.22 4.98 11.24
N PHE A 112 -9.71 6.10 11.75
CA PHE A 112 -10.41 7.37 11.80
C PHE A 112 -10.70 7.92 10.40
N LEU A 113 -9.67 8.01 9.55
CA LEU A 113 -9.81 8.54 8.19
C LEU A 113 -10.81 7.72 7.37
N TYR A 114 -10.72 6.39 7.40
CA TYR A 114 -11.62 5.58 6.59
C TYR A 114 -13.03 5.43 7.18
N ARG A 115 -13.18 5.38 8.50
CA ARG A 115 -14.51 5.36 9.13
C ARG A 115 -15.27 6.67 8.89
N TRP A 116 -14.57 7.79 8.73
CA TRP A 116 -15.19 9.07 8.44
C TRP A 116 -15.43 9.30 6.94
N MET A 117 -14.52 8.86 6.08
CA MET A 117 -14.56 9.20 4.65
C MET A 117 -15.21 8.15 3.75
N GLU A 118 -15.15 6.86 4.12
CA GLU A 118 -15.64 5.76 3.28
C GLU A 118 -16.36 4.74 4.17
N TRP A 119 -17.57 5.09 4.65
CA TRP A 119 -18.39 4.22 5.50
C TRP A 119 -18.58 2.82 4.88
N GLY A 120 -18.20 1.79 5.63
CA GLY A 120 -18.38 0.38 5.26
C GLY A 120 -17.28 -0.24 4.39
N VAL A 121 -16.23 0.52 4.02
CA VAL A 121 -15.12 -0.03 3.22
C VAL A 121 -14.06 -0.65 4.13
N GLN A 122 -13.78 -1.94 3.93
CA GLN A 122 -12.64 -2.60 4.57
C GLN A 122 -11.33 -2.18 3.89
N VAL A 123 -10.33 -1.84 4.72
CA VAL A 123 -9.06 -1.26 4.31
C VAL A 123 -7.93 -2.25 4.54
N ALA A 124 -7.04 -2.39 3.56
CA ALA A 124 -5.92 -3.33 3.62
C ALA A 124 -4.96 -3.10 4.79
N GLY A 125 -4.74 -1.85 5.18
CA GLY A 125 -3.90 -1.52 6.33
C GLY A 125 -4.50 -1.85 7.70
N LEU A 126 -5.80 -2.18 7.77
CA LEU A 126 -6.51 -2.57 9.00
C LEU A 126 -6.95 -4.03 9.01
N SER A 127 -6.85 -4.73 7.88
CA SER A 127 -7.46 -6.05 7.71
C SER A 127 -6.73 -6.88 6.66
N PRO A 128 -6.72 -8.22 6.82
CA PRO A 128 -6.04 -9.10 5.87
C PRO A 128 -6.78 -9.16 4.53
N VAL A 129 -6.01 -9.26 3.45
CA VAL A 129 -6.50 -9.53 2.08
C VAL A 129 -6.69 -11.04 1.94
N ARG A 130 -7.91 -11.53 2.13
CA ARG A 130 -8.25 -12.97 2.01
C ARG A 130 -8.86 -13.35 0.67
N SER A 131 -9.26 -12.37 -0.13
CA SER A 131 -10.00 -12.58 -1.37
C SER A 131 -9.13 -13.03 -2.55
N VAL A 132 -7.80 -12.97 -2.43
CA VAL A 132 -6.84 -13.29 -3.48
C VAL A 132 -5.77 -14.23 -2.93
N GLY A 133 -5.58 -15.38 -3.59
CA GLY A 133 -4.53 -16.34 -3.24
C GLY A 133 -3.13 -15.79 -3.52
N GLY A 134 -2.14 -16.24 -2.74
CA GLY A 134 -0.74 -15.79 -2.89
C GLY A 134 -0.45 -14.38 -2.39
N VAL A 135 -1.38 -13.76 -1.63
CA VAL A 135 -1.13 -12.56 -0.83
C VAL A 135 -0.80 -12.98 0.59
N GLU A 136 0.41 -12.68 1.03
CA GLU A 136 0.85 -12.92 2.41
C GLU A 136 0.31 -11.80 3.31
N ASN A 137 -0.20 -12.15 4.48
CA ASN A 137 -0.80 -11.19 5.40
C ASN A 137 -0.13 -11.28 6.77
N TYR A 138 0.46 -10.19 7.24
CA TYR A 138 1.12 -10.11 8.54
C TYR A 138 0.44 -9.07 9.43
N ASP A 139 0.03 -9.50 10.61
CA ASP A 139 -0.54 -8.63 11.62
C ASP A 139 0.56 -8.11 12.55
N VAL A 140 0.79 -6.80 12.51
CA VAL A 140 1.76 -6.11 13.36
C VAL A 140 1.10 -5.30 14.47
N THR A 141 -0.17 -5.56 14.80
CA THR A 141 -0.91 -4.90 15.89
C THR A 141 -0.14 -4.92 17.22
N GLY A 142 0.61 -5.99 17.51
CA GLY A 142 1.44 -6.09 18.71
C GLY A 142 2.72 -5.22 18.68
N LEU A 143 3.25 -4.92 17.50
CA LEU A 143 4.46 -4.11 17.29
C LEU A 143 4.16 -2.62 17.06
N VAL A 144 3.06 -2.31 16.37
CA VAL A 144 2.69 -0.98 15.91
C VAL A 144 1.33 -0.60 16.48
N LYS A 145 1.35 0.30 17.47
CA LYS A 145 0.15 0.81 18.14
C LYS A 145 -0.45 2.03 17.45
N SER A 146 0.35 2.80 16.70
CA SER A 146 -0.12 3.96 15.94
C SER A 146 0.56 4.09 14.59
N HIS A 147 -0.12 4.71 13.62
CA HIS A 147 0.39 4.93 12.26
C HIS A 147 1.75 5.63 12.22
N ALA A 148 1.99 6.54 13.17
CA ALA A 148 3.21 7.32 13.26
C ALA A 148 4.44 6.47 13.61
N GLN A 149 4.25 5.25 14.12
CA GLN A 149 5.35 4.36 14.51
C GLN A 149 5.91 3.54 13.35
N TYR A 150 5.23 3.49 12.19
CA TYR A 150 5.72 2.69 11.05
C TYR A 150 7.16 3.02 10.62
N PRO A 151 7.59 4.30 10.52
CA PRO A 151 8.95 4.63 10.11
C PRO A 151 10.00 4.12 11.11
N GLU A 152 9.75 4.30 12.41
CA GLU A 152 10.67 3.88 13.48
C GLU A 152 10.72 2.35 13.62
N LYS A 153 9.60 1.68 13.35
CA LYS A 153 9.45 0.22 13.45
C LYS A 153 9.69 -0.52 12.15
N MET A 154 10.15 0.17 11.10
CA MET A 154 10.32 -0.43 9.77
C MET A 154 11.22 -1.67 9.83
N ASN A 155 12.38 -1.56 10.48
CA ASN A 155 13.32 -2.68 10.60
C ASN A 155 12.73 -3.85 11.38
N ASP A 156 12.03 -3.57 12.49
CA ASP A 156 11.36 -4.61 13.29
C ASP A 156 10.27 -5.32 12.47
N ILE A 157 9.52 -4.57 11.66
CA ILE A 157 8.47 -5.12 10.79
C ILE A 157 9.09 -5.99 9.70
N LEU A 158 10.12 -5.50 9.00
CA LEU A 158 10.79 -6.25 7.92
C LEU A 158 11.43 -7.54 8.44
N ALA A 159 12.07 -7.49 9.62
CA ALA A 159 12.59 -8.66 10.30
C ALA A 159 11.46 -9.64 10.68
N PHE A 160 10.35 -9.14 11.22
CA PHE A 160 9.19 -9.96 11.59
C PHE A 160 8.57 -10.71 10.41
N ILE A 161 8.52 -10.10 9.22
CA ILE A 161 7.99 -10.76 8.01
C ILE A 161 9.04 -11.61 7.28
N GLY A 162 10.26 -11.72 7.82
CA GLY A 162 11.38 -12.43 7.20
C GLY A 162 11.70 -11.87 5.81
N PHE A 163 11.81 -10.55 5.71
CA PHE A 163 12.15 -9.87 4.47
C PHE A 163 13.57 -9.28 4.57
N ASP A 164 14.52 -9.99 3.99
CA ASP A 164 15.91 -9.54 3.87
C ASP A 164 16.01 -8.61 2.65
N ALA A 165 16.14 -7.31 2.90
CA ALA A 165 16.35 -6.30 1.87
C ALA A 165 17.85 -5.96 1.72
#